data_AF-A0A1M6QTG7-F1
#
_entry.id   AF-A0A1M6QTG7-F1
#
_cell.length_a   1.000
_cell.length_b   1.000
_cell.length_c   1.000
_cell.angle_alpha   90.00
_cell.angle_beta   90.00
_cell.angle_gamma   90.00
#
_symmetry.space_group_name_H-M   'P 1'
#
loop_
_entity.id
_entity.type
_entity.pdbx_description
1 polymer ?
#
loop_
_entity_poly.entity_id
_entity_poly.type
_entity_poly.pdbx_seq_one_letter_code
_entity_poly.pdbx_strand_id
1 'polypeptide(L)'
;MARRGRKKGGPRYRRVTLSLPKRLYYVLNGIAMGDERKLNRLIKGILEDKLAESTVAELELYLRRAEEEEEEDLMEEQTQESKE
;
A
#
# COMPACT_ATOMS: atom_id res chain seq x y z
N MET A 1 -1.51 5.09 37.13
CA MET A 1 -1.44 5.89 35.89
C MET A 1 -0.65 5.13 34.85
N ALA A 2 -1.31 4.54 33.84
CA ALA A 2 -0.65 3.76 32.81
C ALA A 2 0.19 4.68 31.90
N ARG A 3 1.49 4.37 31.77
CA ARG A 3 2.40 5.07 30.85
C ARG A 3 1.89 4.84 29.42
N ARG A 4 1.21 5.83 28.83
CA ARG A 4 0.89 5.87 27.39
C ARG A 4 2.21 5.73 26.64
N GLY A 5 2.50 4.54 26.12
CA GLY A 5 3.72 4.29 25.36
C GLY A 5 3.80 5.32 24.24
N ARG A 6 4.92 6.05 24.15
CA ARG A 6 5.19 6.97 23.03
C ARG A 6 5.01 6.17 21.74
N LYS A 7 3.92 6.39 21.01
CA LYS A 7 3.78 5.88 19.63
C LYS A 7 5.02 6.39 18.90
N LYS A 8 5.88 5.49 18.41
CA LYS A 8 7.02 5.87 17.57
C LYS A 8 6.44 6.59 16.35
N GLY A 9 6.41 7.92 16.41
CA GLY A 9 5.56 8.75 15.57
C GLY A 9 6.40 9.51 14.56
N GLY A 10 6.37 9.06 13.31
CA GLY A 10 6.94 9.71 12.15
C GLY A 10 6.58 8.90 10.89
N PRO A 11 6.68 9.48 9.68
CA PRO A 11 6.33 8.80 8.42
C PRO A 11 7.02 7.44 8.26
N ARG A 12 8.24 7.31 8.78
CA ARG A 12 9.04 6.07 8.82
C ARG A 12 8.37 4.88 9.54
N TYR A 13 7.40 5.13 10.41
CA TYR A 13 6.67 4.10 11.16
C TYR A 13 5.20 3.99 10.74
N ARG A 14 4.80 4.64 9.63
CA ARG A 14 3.45 4.49 9.08
C ARG A 14 3.30 3.06 8.60
N ARG A 15 2.36 2.32 9.19
CA ARG A 15 1.94 1.03 8.67
C ARG A 15 1.02 1.29 7.49
N VAL A 16 1.35 0.68 6.36
CA VAL A 16 0.52 0.70 5.16
C VAL A 16 -0.07 -0.70 5.01
N THR A 17 -1.38 -0.76 4.84
CA THR A 17 -2.12 -1.97 4.48
C THR A 17 -2.37 -1.93 2.99
N LEU A 18 -2.04 -3.01 2.29
CA LEU A 18 -2.21 -3.12 0.85
C LEU A 18 -3.21 -4.23 0.56
N SER A 19 -4.21 -3.92 -0.26
CA SER A 19 -5.09 -4.90 -0.87
C SER A 19 -4.45 -5.40 -2.16
N LEU A 20 -4.29 -6.72 -2.29
CA LEU A 20 -3.71 -7.35 -3.48
C LEU A 20 -4.70 -8.36 -4.06
N PRO A 21 -4.74 -8.52 -5.40
CA PRO A 21 -5.48 -9.62 -6.02
C PRO A 21 -5.07 -10.96 -5.40
N LYS A 22 -6.06 -11.79 -5.05
CA LYS A 22 -5.85 -13.07 -4.34
C LYS A 22 -4.78 -13.96 -4.99
N ARG A 23 -4.76 -14.02 -6.32
CA ARG A 23 -3.75 -14.75 -7.09
C ARG A 23 -2.34 -14.20 -6.88
N LEU A 24 -2.18 -12.88 -6.95
CA LEU A 24 -0.89 -12.22 -6.73
C LEU A 24 -0.39 -12.43 -5.31
N TYR A 25 -1.28 -12.27 -4.32
CA TYR A 25 -0.96 -12.57 -2.93
C TYR A 25 -0.43 -13.99 -2.74
N TYR A 26 -1.10 -15.01 -3.29
CA TYR A 26 -0.65 -16.40 -3.13
C TYR A 26 0.68 -16.68 -3.81
N VAL A 27 0.96 -16.08 -4.96
CA VAL A 27 2.26 -16.22 -5.62
C VAL A 27 3.36 -15.63 -4.75
N LEU A 28 3.19 -14.39 -4.28
CA LEU A 28 4.17 -13.72 -3.41
C LEU A 28 4.35 -14.46 -2.08
N ASN A 29 3.26 -14.93 -1.50
CA ASN A 29 3.29 -15.70 -0.25
C ASN A 29 3.97 -17.06 -0.43
N GLY A 30 3.78 -17.71 -1.58
CA GLY A 30 4.47 -18.95 -1.95
C GLY A 30 5.98 -18.75 -2.07
N ILE A 31 6.42 -17.67 -2.72
CA ILE A 31 7.85 -17.28 -2.80
C ILE A 31 8.40 -17.01 -1.40
N ALA A 32 7.63 -16.34 -0.55
CA ALA A 32 7.99 -16.07 0.84
C ALA A 32 7.90 -17.30 1.76
N MET A 33 7.47 -18.47 1.25
CA MET A 33 7.28 -19.72 2.00
C MET A 33 6.29 -19.58 3.17
N GLY A 34 5.28 -18.73 3.04
CA GLY A 34 4.31 -18.45 4.10
C GLY A 34 4.85 -17.60 5.27
N ASP A 35 6.09 -17.12 5.19
CA ASP A 35 6.68 -16.27 6.23
C ASP A 35 6.37 -14.79 5.96
N GLU A 36 5.53 -14.20 6.81
CA GLU A 36 5.10 -12.80 6.72
C GLU A 36 6.27 -11.81 6.76
N ARG A 37 7.35 -12.11 7.48
CA ARG A 37 8.54 -11.23 7.52
C ARG A 37 9.28 -11.26 6.19
N LYS A 38 9.37 -12.43 5.55
CA LYS A 38 9.97 -12.56 4.22
C LYS A 38 9.09 -11.92 3.15
N LEU A 39 7.77 -12.08 3.24
CA LEU A 39 6.81 -11.44 2.34
C LEU A 39 6.96 -9.92 2.38
N ASN A 40 7.03 -9.33 3.58
CA ASN A 40 7.25 -7.90 3.75
C ASN A 40 8.60 -7.43 3.20
N ARG A 41 9.66 -8.23 3.31
CA ARG A 41 10.97 -7.90 2.70
C ARG A 41 10.93 -8.01 1.17
N LEU A 42 10.26 -9.02 0.64
CA LEU A 42 10.08 -9.23 -0.80
C LEU A 42 9.33 -8.03 -1.42
N ILE A 43 8.19 -7.64 -0.84
CA ILE A 43 7.42 -6.49 -1.31
C ILE A 43 8.26 -5.21 -1.29
N LYS A 44 9.05 -4.99 -0.23
CA LYS A 44 9.96 -3.84 -0.15
C LYS A 44 11.03 -3.87 -1.24
N GLY A 45 11.68 -5.01 -1.46
CA GLY A 45 12.69 -5.15 -2.51
C GLY A 45 12.11 -4.85 -3.89
N ILE A 46 10.93 -5.38 -4.22
CA ILE A 46 10.24 -5.11 -5.49
C ILE A 46 9.99 -3.61 -5.68
N LEU A 47 9.55 -2.91 -4.62
CA LEU A 47 9.31 -1.47 -4.66
C LEU A 47 10.62 -0.68 -4.81
N GLU A 48 11.66 -1.05 -4.06
CA GLU A 48 12.98 -0.41 -4.14
C GLU A 48 13.60 -0.58 -5.53
N ASP A 49 13.55 -1.78 -6.11
CA ASP A 49 14.03 -2.07 -7.46
C ASP A 49 13.25 -1.26 -8.50
N LYS A 50 11.90 -1.26 -8.40
CA LYS A 50 11.08 -0.49 -9.34
C LYS A 50 11.35 1.01 -9.25
N LEU A 51 11.52 1.55 -8.05
CA LEU A 51 11.82 2.97 -7.83
C LEU A 51 13.21 3.35 -8.33
N ALA A 52 14.21 2.48 -8.18
CA ALA A 52 15.57 2.72 -8.65
C ALA A 52 15.64 2.85 -10.18
N GLU A 53 14.75 2.16 -10.90
CA GLU A 53 14.69 2.17 -12.36
C GLU A 53 13.69 3.20 -12.92
N SER A 54 12.85 3.82 -12.08
CA SER A 54 11.77 4.70 -12.53
C SER A 54 12.28 6.10 -12.89
N THR A 55 11.71 6.68 -13.96
CA THR A 55 11.93 8.10 -14.32
C THR A 55 10.99 9.03 -13.56
N VAL A 56 11.31 10.32 -13.48
CA VAL A 56 10.42 11.32 -12.84
C VAL A 56 9.03 11.33 -13.47
N ALA A 57 8.94 11.22 -14.80
CA ALA A 57 7.67 11.18 -15.52
C ALA A 57 6.81 9.95 -15.16
N GLU A 58 7.44 8.78 -14.94
CA GLU A 58 6.71 7.58 -14.50
C GLU A 58 6.16 7.74 -13.08
N LEU A 59 6.92 8.38 -12.18
CA LEU A 59 6.48 8.63 -10.81
C LEU A 59 5.31 9.62 -10.76
N GLU A 60 5.32 10.66 -11.60
CA GLU A 60 4.21 11.61 -11.73
C GLU A 60 2.92 10.92 -12.23
N LEU A 61 3.04 9.95 -13.14
CA LEU A 61 1.89 9.16 -13.59
C LEU A 61 1.27 8.33 -12.47
N TYR A 62 2.07 7.73 -11.59
CA TYR A 62 1.54 6.97 -10.44
C TYR A 62 0.82 7.87 -9.43
N LEU A 63 1.29 9.11 -9.24
CA LEU A 63 0.62 10.07 -8.35
C LEU A 63 -0.75 10.47 -8.91
N ARG A 64 -0.84 10.80 -10.19
CA ARG A 64 -2.13 11.19 -10.82
C ARG A 64 -3.13 10.05 -10.81
N ARG A 65 -2.69 8.83 -11.10
CA ARG A 65 -3.56 7.65 -11.05
C ARG A 65 -4.07 7.38 -9.63
N ALA A 66 -3.25 7.62 -8.61
CA ALA A 66 -3.69 7.48 -7.22
C ALA A 66 -4.73 8.56 -6.84
N GLU A 67 -4.58 9.79 -7.34
CA GLU A 67 -5.56 10.86 -7.16
C GLU A 67 -6.90 10.52 -7.85
N GLU A 68 -6.85 9.98 -9.07
CA GLU A 68 -8.04 9.52 -9.81
C GLU A 68 -8.75 8.34 -9.11
N GLU A 69 -8.00 7.34 -8.63
CA GLU A 69 -8.55 6.20 -7.87
C GLU A 69 -9.15 6.66 -6.51
N GLU A 70 -8.53 7.63 -5.82
CA GLU A 70 -9.09 8.22 -4.58
C GLU A 70 -10.38 9.04 -4.85
N GLU A 71 -10.46 9.77 -5.97
CA GLU A 71 -11.66 10.50 -6.37
C GLU A 71 -12.82 9.55 -6.74
N GLU A 72 -12.53 8.44 -7.43
CA GLU A 72 -13.52 7.42 -7.77
C GLU A 72 -14.09 6.73 -6.51
N ASP A 73 -13.22 6.33 -5.56
CA ASP A 73 -13.64 5.73 -4.29
C ASP A 73 -14.55 6.69 -3.49
N LEU A 74 -14.22 7.98 -3.45
CA LEU A 74 -15.03 9.01 -2.77
C LEU A 74 -16.39 9.25 -3.44
N MET A 75 -16.47 9.16 -4.76
CA MET A 75 -17.75 9.27 -5.48
C MET A 75 -18.60 8.02 -5.27
N GLU A 76 -18.02 6.82 -5.26
CA GLU A 76 -18.75 5.59 -4.98
C GLU A 76 -19.35 5.57 -3.56
N GLU A 77 -18.60 6.03 -2.56
CA GLU A 77 -19.09 6.18 -1.17
C GLU A 77 -20.28 7.16 -1.09
N GLN A 78 -20.17 8.33 -1.75
CA GLN A 78 -21.27 9.32 -1.79
C GLN A 78 -22.52 8.80 -2.50
N THR A 79 -22.35 7.98 -3.54
CA THR A 79 -23.47 7.42 -4.33
C THR A 79 -24.17 6.27 -3.60
N GLN A 80 -23.48 5.59 -2.68
CA GLN A 80 -24.07 4.57 -1.80
C GLN A 80 -24.82 5.21 -0.63
N GLU A 81 -24.27 6.24 0.02
CA GLU A 81 -24.94 6.96 1.12
C GLU A 81 -26.21 7.71 0.68
N SER A 82 -26.29 8.14 -0.58
CA SER A 82 -27.49 8.84 -1.11
C SER A 82 -28.59 7.90 -1.61
N LYS A 83 -28.38 6.57 -1.54
CA LYS A 83 -29.36 5.53 -1.90
C LYS A 83 -29.94 4.77 -0.69
N GLU A 84 -29.43 4.99 0.52
CA GLU A 84 -30.05 4.59 1.80
C GLU A 84 -30.96 5.68 2.37
#